data_AF-A0A1V9BEP5-F1
#
_entry.id   AF-A0A1V9BEP5-F1
#
_cell.length_a   1.000
_cell.length_b   1.000
_cell.length_c   1.000
_cell.angle_alpha   90.00
_cell.angle_beta   90.00
_cell.angle_gamma   90.00
#
_symmetry.space_group_name_H-M   'P 1'
#
loop_
_entity.id
_entity.type
_entity.pdbx_description
1 polymer ?
#
loop_
_entity_poly.entity_id
_entity_poly.type
_entity_poly.pdbx_seq_one_letter_code
_entity_poly.pdbx_strand_id
1 'polypeptide(L)' 'MGTIVCQACEATIAYFEDEKVTTLYGKCDCCEHDDEGGERE' A
#
# COMPACT_ATOMS: atom_id res chain seq x y z
N MET A 1 1.73 -12.58 9.03
CA MET A 1 2.58 -11.90 8.04
C MET A 1 1.68 -11.07 7.15
N GLY A 2 1.85 -9.77 7.17
CA GLY A 2 1.10 -8.83 6.35
C GLY A 2 1.86 -8.39 5.11
N THR A 3 1.12 -7.93 4.11
CA THR A 3 1.66 -7.43 2.84
C THR A 3 0.91 -6.17 2.44
N ILE A 4 1.64 -5.17 1.97
CA ILE A 4 1.11 -3.93 1.42
C ILE A 4 1.25 -4.01 -0.10
N VAL A 5 0.14 -3.87 -0.82
CA VAL A 5 0.07 -3.94 -2.29
C VAL A 5 -0.39 -2.60 -2.84
N CYS A 6 0.15 -2.20 -3.99
CA CYS A 6 -0.30 -1.03 -4.71
C CYS A 6 -1.68 -1.27 -5.35
N GLN A 7 -2.65 -0.40 -5.10
CA GLN A 7 -3.98 -0.47 -5.72
C GLN A 7 -3.98 -0.18 -7.22
N ALA A 8 -2.96 0.54 -7.72
CA ALA A 8 -2.91 1.00 -9.11
C ALA A 8 -2.22 -0.01 -10.04
N CYS A 9 -1.12 -0.63 -9.58
CA CYS A 9 -0.30 -1.51 -10.39
C CYS A 9 -0.13 -2.92 -9.82
N GLU A 10 -0.83 -3.23 -8.72
CA GLU A 10 -0.80 -4.53 -8.03
C GLU A 10 0.60 -4.97 -7.58
N ALA A 11 1.57 -4.04 -7.58
CA ALA A 11 2.93 -4.29 -7.14
C ALA A 11 2.99 -4.38 -5.61
N THR A 12 3.78 -5.33 -5.08
CA THR A 12 4.03 -5.40 -3.64
C THR A 12 4.94 -4.26 -3.21
N ILE A 13 4.44 -3.45 -2.26
CA ILE A 13 5.11 -2.28 -1.70
C ILE A 13 6.01 -2.69 -0.54
N ALA A 14 5.47 -3.43 0.42
CA ALA A 14 6.20 -3.83 1.62
C ALA A 14 5.60 -5.08 2.28
N TYR A 15 6.41 -5.73 3.10
CA TYR A 15 6.01 -6.82 3.98
C TYR A 15 6.16 -6.38 5.43
N PHE A 16 5.23 -6.78 6.30
CA PHE A 16 5.31 -6.52 7.73
C PHE A 16 4.95 -7.76 8.53
N GLU A 17 5.53 -7.90 9.71
CA GLU A 17 5.14 -8.97 10.62
C GLU A 17 3.84 -8.57 11.32
N ASP A 18 2.83 -9.43 11.17
CA ASP A 18 1.52 -9.29 11.80
C ASP A 18 1.08 -10.67 12.26
N GLU A 19 0.40 -10.71 13.39
CA GLU A 19 -0.11 -11.96 13.98
C GLU A 19 -1.15 -12.61 13.07
N LYS A 20 -1.88 -11.79 12.28
CA LYS A 20 -2.79 -12.26 11.25
C LYS A 20 -2.22 -12.05 9.85
N VAL A 21 -2.77 -12.78 8.89
CA VAL A 21 -2.45 -12.56 7.47
C VAL A 21 -3.36 -11.44 6.99
N THR A 22 -2.77 -10.27 6.79
CA THR A 22 -3.50 -9.05 6.42
C THR A 22 -2.92 -8.50 5.12
N THR A 23 -3.77 -8.28 4.12
CA THR A 23 -3.38 -7.60 2.89
C THR A 23 -3.89 -6.17 2.96
N LEU A 24 -2.97 -5.21 2.99
CA LEU A 24 -3.27 -3.79 2.93
C LEU A 24 -3.01 -3.28 1.52
N TYR A 25 -3.74 -2.24 1.16
CA TYR A 25 -3.74 -1.69 -0.18
C TYR A 25 -3.42 -0.20 -0.12
N GLY A 26 -2.31 0.22 -0.71
CA GLY A 26 -1.85 1.61 -0.74
C GLY A 26 -1.50 2.09 -2.15
N LYS A 27 -0.86 3.26 -2.27
CA LYS A 27 -0.18 3.69 -3.51
C LYS A 27 1.33 3.58 -3.30
N CYS A 28 2.05 3.11 -4.31
CA CYS A 28 3.52 3.12 -4.31
C CYS A 28 4.04 4.46 -4.83
N ASP A 29 5.28 4.81 -4.52
CA ASP A 29 5.95 6.05 -4.98
C ASP A 29 5.82 6.28 -6.50
N CYS A 30 5.89 5.19 -7.30
CA CYS A 30 5.72 5.27 -8.75
C CYS A 30 4.31 5.68 -9.19
N CYS A 31 3.30 5.46 -8.36
CA CYS A 31 1.89 5.80 -8.62
C CYS A 31 1.38 6.94 -7.72
N GLU A 32 2.18 7.37 -6.74
CA GLU A 32 1.88 8.47 -5.81
C GLU A 32 1.95 9.83 -6.52
N HIS A 33 2.79 9.95 -7.54
CA HIS A 33 2.91 11.18 -8.34
C HIS A 33 1.65 11.55 -9.14
N ASP A 34 0.65 10.67 -9.18
CA ASP A 34 -0.62 10.91 -9.90
C ASP A 34 -1.72 11.48 -8.99
N ASP A 35 -1.47 11.63 -7.67
CA ASP A 35 -2.54 11.95 -6.71
C ASP A 35 -2.03 12.75 -5.49
N GLU A 36 -1.87 14.06 -5.67
CA GLU A 36 -1.98 15.01 -4.55
C GLU A 36 -3.40 14.89 -3.95
N GLY A 37 -3.56 14.16 -2.86
CA GLY A 37 -4.82 14.21 -2.10
C GLY A 37 -5.09 13.02 -1.20
N GLY A 38 -4.72 13.14 0.08
CA GLY A 38 -5.05 12.12 1.08
C GLY A 38 -4.69 12.57 2.49
N GLU A 39 -5.05 13.80 2.85
CA GLU A 39 -5.06 14.26 4.24
C GLU A 39 -6.02 13.41 5.09
N ARG A 40 -5.42 12.69 6.02
CA ARG A 40 -5.83 12.52 7.43
C ARG A 40 -7.16 13.18 7.80
N GLU A 41 -8.16 12.38 8.17
CA GLU A 41 -9.19 12.73 9.17
C GLU A 41 -9.53 11.50 10.03
#